data_AF-A0A223HVJ4-F1
#
_entry.id   AF-A0A223HVJ4-F1
#
_cell.length_a   1.000
_cell.length_b   1.000
_cell.length_c   1.000
_cell.angle_alpha   90.00
_cell.angle_beta   90.00
_cell.angle_gamma   90.00
#
_symmetry.space_group_name_H-M   'P 1'
#
loop_
_entity.id
_entity.type
_entity.pdbx_description
1 polymer ?
#
loop_
_entity_poly.entity_id
_entity_poly.type
_entity_poly.pdbx_seq_one_letter_code
_entity_poly.pdbx_strand_id
1 'polypeptide(L)'
;MVSHLTGSDIELLYIWTPKFYFTIKGSLKGPDMMKLDINKGVKSSVKISCRDKYVAEVYSQELGEAVQLSGEIDPLFFEQQNYEIVIEKISECDIEFYHDNINIRNKVSPVGHAKKILTGCKFHQ
;
A
#
# COMPACT_ATOMS: atom_id res chain seq x y z
N MET A 1 8.09 22.03 -19.41
CA MET A 1 9.01 21.16 -18.66
C MET A 1 8.21 19.98 -18.17
N VAL A 2 8.47 18.78 -18.69
CA VAL A 2 7.77 17.56 -18.27
C VAL A 2 8.52 17.05 -17.05
N SER A 3 7.94 17.19 -15.86
CA SER A 3 8.47 16.59 -14.65
C SER A 3 8.31 15.08 -14.75
N HIS A 4 9.38 14.38 -15.10
CA HIS A 4 9.48 12.95 -14.85
C HIS A 4 9.69 12.77 -13.35
N LEU A 5 8.58 12.67 -12.61
CA LEU A 5 8.60 12.17 -11.23
C LEU A 5 9.00 10.69 -11.31
N THR A 6 10.28 10.41 -11.10
CA THR A 6 10.79 9.05 -10.95
C THR A 6 10.53 8.63 -9.51
N GLY A 7 9.29 8.27 -9.24
CA GLY A 7 8.78 7.76 -7.98
C GLY A 7 7.47 7.04 -8.28
N SER A 8 7.29 5.84 -7.77
CA SER A 8 6.03 5.11 -7.93
C SER A 8 5.04 5.67 -6.91
N ASP A 9 4.47 6.84 -7.22
CA ASP A 9 3.91 7.79 -6.23
C ASP A 9 2.41 7.65 -5.94
N ILE A 10 1.77 6.51 -6.26
CA ILE A 10 0.33 6.34 -6.00
C ILE A 10 0.13 5.56 -4.71
N GLU A 11 -0.62 6.16 -3.78
CA GLU A 11 -1.09 5.49 -2.57
C GLU A 11 -2.26 4.58 -2.93
N LEU A 12 -1.96 3.28 -3.04
CA LEU A 12 -2.91 2.28 -3.51
C LEU A 12 -3.92 1.90 -2.42
N LEU A 13 -3.43 1.77 -1.19
CA LEU A 13 -4.22 1.47 0.00
C LEU A 13 -3.71 2.34 1.14
N TYR A 14 -4.63 3.00 1.81
CA TYR A 14 -4.37 3.79 3.00
C TYR A 14 -5.30 3.34 4.13
N ILE A 15 -4.75 3.10 5.31
CA ILE A 15 -5.49 2.75 6.51
C ILE A 15 -5.01 3.65 7.64
N TRP A 16 -5.95 4.32 8.28
CA TRP A 16 -5.70 5.13 9.46
C TRP A 16 -6.38 4.55 10.70
N THR A 17 -5.66 4.55 11.82
CA THR A 17 -6.16 4.28 13.16
C THR A 17 -5.65 5.35 14.12
N PRO A 18 -6.19 5.49 15.35
CA PRO A 18 -5.63 6.40 16.35
C PRO A 18 -4.16 6.11 16.74
N LYS A 19 -3.63 4.93 16.40
CA LYS A 19 -2.28 4.47 16.78
C LYS A 19 -1.26 4.63 15.64
N PHE A 20 -1.69 4.45 14.39
CA PHE A 20 -0.80 4.45 13.24
C PHE A 20 -1.51 4.75 11.92
N TYR A 21 -0.72 5.19 10.95
CA TYR A 21 -1.04 5.17 9.52
C TYR A 21 -0.36 3.98 8.85
N PHE A 22 -1.06 3.32 7.94
CA PHE A 22 -0.54 2.25 7.11
C PHE A 22 -0.84 2.56 5.66
N THR A 23 0.20 2.57 4.83
CA THR A 23 0.09 2.90 3.41
C THR A 23 0.80 1.86 2.58
N ILE A 24 0.17 1.45 1.48
CA ILE A 24 0.84 0.72 0.40
C ILE A 24 0.96 1.67 -0.80
N LYS A 25 2.19 1.92 -1.23
CA LYS A 25 2.49 2.75 -2.42
C LYS A 25 2.96 1.88 -3.56
N GLY A 26 2.60 2.25 -4.78
CA GLY A 26 3.02 1.49 -5.96
C GLY A 26 2.83 2.26 -7.26
N SER A 27 3.16 1.60 -8.36
CA SER A 27 3.02 2.15 -9.70
C SER A 27 1.96 1.41 -10.49
N LEU A 28 1.07 2.17 -11.12
CA LEU A 28 0.12 1.67 -12.10
C LEU A 28 0.70 1.58 -13.53
N LYS A 29 2.00 1.85 -13.72
CA LYS A 29 2.61 2.06 -15.05
C LYS A 29 3.80 1.15 -15.38
N GLY A 30 3.99 0.06 -14.64
CA GLY A 30 5.05 -0.90 -14.93
C GLY A 30 4.76 -1.77 -16.17
N PRO A 31 5.77 -2.36 -16.84
CA PRO A 31 5.57 -3.28 -17.98
C PRO A 31 4.71 -4.50 -17.62
N ASP A 32 4.68 -4.91 -16.35
CA ASP A 32 3.75 -5.94 -15.85
C ASP A 32 2.29 -5.49 -15.77
N MET A 33 1.99 -4.18 -15.86
CA MET A 33 0.61 -3.68 -16.02
C MET A 33 0.06 -3.83 -17.44
N MET A 34 0.87 -4.17 -18.44
CA MET A 34 0.31 -4.70 -19.71
C MET A 34 -0.47 -6.02 -19.48
N LYS A 35 -0.37 -6.62 -18.28
CA LYS A 35 -1.22 -7.74 -17.83
C LYS A 35 -2.54 -7.29 -17.17
N LEU A 36 -2.81 -6.00 -16.97
CA LEU A 36 -4.10 -5.54 -16.44
C LEU A 36 -5.23 -5.58 -17.46
N ASP A 37 -4.95 -5.50 -18.76
CA ASP A 37 -5.99 -5.81 -19.77
C ASP A 37 -6.50 -7.26 -19.63
N ILE A 38 -5.66 -8.16 -19.08
CA ILE A 38 -6.04 -9.55 -18.76
C ILE A 38 -6.93 -9.64 -17.51
N ASN A 39 -6.88 -8.64 -16.64
CA ASN A 39 -7.67 -8.56 -15.40
C ASN A 39 -8.80 -7.52 -15.48
N LYS A 40 -9.07 -6.98 -16.67
CA LYS A 40 -10.15 -6.02 -16.89
C LYS A 40 -11.48 -6.71 -16.64
N GLY A 41 -12.21 -6.26 -15.62
CA GLY A 41 -13.45 -6.91 -15.15
C GLY A 41 -13.24 -7.97 -14.06
N VAL A 42 -12.01 -8.24 -13.62
CA VAL A 42 -11.74 -9.02 -12.41
C VAL A 42 -11.95 -8.13 -11.20
N LYS A 43 -12.74 -8.61 -10.24
CA LYS A 43 -13.00 -7.91 -8.98
C LYS A 43 -12.19 -8.53 -7.84
N SER A 44 -11.70 -7.67 -6.97
CA SER A 44 -10.96 -8.01 -5.76
C SER A 44 -11.66 -7.43 -4.54
N SER A 45 -11.28 -7.89 -3.36
CA SER A 45 -11.79 -7.33 -2.10
C SER A 45 -10.67 -7.20 -1.09
N VAL A 46 -10.72 -6.14 -0.28
CA VAL A 46 -9.85 -5.94 0.87
C VAL A 46 -10.71 -6.11 2.13
N LYS A 47 -10.27 -7.00 3.02
CA LYS A 47 -10.93 -7.23 4.31
C LYS A 47 -10.02 -6.76 5.43
N ILE A 48 -10.53 -5.86 6.27
CA ILE A 48 -9.81 -5.30 7.40
C ILE A 48 -10.53 -5.75 8.67
N SER A 49 -9.78 -6.35 9.59
CA SER A 49 -10.24 -6.65 10.94
C SER A 49 -9.44 -5.80 11.93
N CYS A 50 -10.12 -4.88 12.61
CA CYS A 50 -9.50 -3.99 13.58
C CYS A 50 -10.41 -3.88 14.81
N ARG A 51 -9.80 -3.86 16.01
CA ARG A 51 -10.54 -3.65 17.28
C ARG A 51 -10.83 -2.19 17.54
N ASP A 52 -10.00 -1.30 17.02
CA ASP A 52 -10.14 0.14 17.15
C ASP A 52 -10.95 0.69 15.95
N LYS A 53 -11.36 1.96 16.06
CA LYS A 53 -11.91 2.68 14.90
C LYS A 53 -10.82 2.84 13.84
N TYR A 54 -11.21 2.67 12.58
CA TYR A 54 -10.31 2.88 11.45
C TYR A 54 -11.02 3.57 10.29
N VAL A 55 -10.24 4.22 9.43
CA VAL A 55 -10.64 4.65 8.09
C VAL A 55 -9.75 3.92 7.10
N ALA A 56 -10.31 3.52 5.97
CA ALA A 56 -9.58 2.86 4.90
C ALA A 56 -9.98 3.44 3.55
N GLU A 57 -9.00 3.79 2.74
CA GLU A 57 -9.16 4.35 1.42
C GLU A 57 -8.32 3.55 0.42
N VAL A 58 -8.80 3.49 -0.81
CA VAL A 58 -8.14 2.79 -1.92
C VAL A 58 -8.13 3.67 -3.15
N TYR A 59 -7.10 3.53 -3.97
CA TYR A 59 -7.04 4.25 -5.24
C TYR A 59 -8.07 3.68 -6.24
N SER A 60 -8.99 4.52 -6.70
CA SER A 60 -9.90 4.20 -7.80
C SER A 60 -9.24 4.54 -9.13
N GLN A 61 -9.01 3.53 -9.97
CA GLN A 61 -8.49 3.75 -11.32
C GLN A 61 -9.50 4.45 -12.23
N GLU A 62 -10.79 4.20 -12.02
CA GLU A 62 -11.88 4.82 -12.78
C GLU A 62 -11.98 6.32 -12.50
N LEU A 63 -11.91 6.70 -11.23
CA LEU A 63 -12.03 8.10 -10.80
C LEU A 63 -10.68 8.83 -10.77
N GLY A 64 -9.58 8.08 -10.74
CA GLY A 64 -8.22 8.62 -10.69
C GLY A 64 -7.82 9.17 -9.32
N GLU A 65 -8.57 8.90 -8.26
CA GLU A 65 -8.39 9.43 -6.91
C GLU A 65 -8.62 8.38 -5.82
N ALA A 66 -8.24 8.70 -4.58
CA ALA A 66 -8.51 7.86 -3.42
C ALA A 66 -9.99 7.93 -3.04
N VAL A 67 -10.60 6.76 -2.81
CA VAL A 67 -12.00 6.64 -2.39
C VAL A 67 -12.10 5.77 -1.15
N GLN A 68 -13.13 6.01 -0.34
CA GLN A 68 -13.42 5.18 0.82
C GLN A 68 -13.57 3.71 0.40
N LEU A 69 -12.83 2.82 1.05
CA LEU A 69 -12.90 1.38 0.80
C LEU A 69 -14.32 0.89 1.02
N SER A 70 -14.94 0.38 -0.05
CA SER A 70 -16.28 -0.19 -0.02
C SER A 70 -16.42 -1.29 -1.06
N GLY A 71 -17.04 -2.41 -0.67
CA GLY A 71 -17.39 -3.51 -1.57
C GLY A 71 -16.20 -4.10 -2.34
N GLU A 72 -16.48 -4.44 -3.60
CA GLU A 72 -15.50 -4.95 -4.54
C GLU A 72 -14.75 -3.80 -5.22
N ILE A 73 -13.46 -3.98 -5.39
CA ILE A 73 -12.55 -3.00 -5.98
C ILE A 73 -11.78 -3.63 -7.13
N ASP A 74 -11.18 -2.81 -7.98
CA ASP A 74 -10.24 -3.32 -8.97
C ASP A 74 -8.92 -3.74 -8.29
N PRO A 75 -8.20 -4.75 -8.81
CA PRO A 75 -6.91 -5.16 -8.27
C PRO A 75 -5.92 -3.98 -8.20
N LEU A 76 -5.46 -3.67 -6.99
CA LEU A 76 -4.60 -2.50 -6.72
C LEU A 76 -3.12 -2.77 -7.03
N PHE A 77 -2.62 -3.94 -6.66
CA PHE A 77 -1.27 -4.40 -6.91
C PHE A 77 -1.21 -5.92 -6.85
N PHE A 78 -0.10 -6.49 -7.33
CA PHE A 78 0.21 -7.91 -7.23
C PHE A 78 1.52 -8.12 -6.48
N GLU A 79 1.65 -9.25 -5.77
CA GLU A 79 2.89 -9.59 -5.05
C GLU A 79 4.11 -9.59 -5.97
N GLN A 80 3.97 -9.81 -7.28
CA GLN A 80 5.09 -9.83 -8.23
C GLN A 80 5.60 -8.42 -8.59
N GLN A 81 4.80 -7.38 -8.34
CA GLN A 81 5.12 -5.99 -8.67
C GLN A 81 5.98 -5.32 -7.59
N ASN A 82 6.50 -4.14 -7.92
CA ASN A 82 7.17 -3.29 -6.94
C ASN A 82 6.15 -2.48 -6.16
N TYR A 83 6.23 -2.54 -4.84
CA TYR A 83 5.43 -1.70 -3.94
C TYR A 83 6.21 -1.42 -2.66
N GLU A 84 5.83 -0.35 -2.00
CA GLU A 84 6.36 0.08 -0.72
C GLU A 84 5.27 -0.02 0.34
N ILE A 85 5.64 -0.56 1.50
CA ILE A 85 4.81 -0.51 2.72
C ILE A 85 5.38 0.59 3.60
N VAL A 86 4.53 1.49 4.05
CA VAL A 86 4.87 2.55 5.01
C VAL A 86 3.95 2.44 6.21
N ILE A 87 4.51 2.45 7.41
CA ILE A 87 3.78 2.46 8.67
C ILE A 87 4.29 3.61 9.52
N GLU A 88 3.43 4.57 9.86
CA GLU A 88 3.78 5.72 10.67
C GLU A 88 3.08 5.66 12.03
N LYS A 89 3.85 5.73 13.11
CA LYS A 89 3.38 5.75 14.50
C LYS A 89 2.81 7.13 14.85
N ILE A 90 1.60 7.14 15.38
CA ILE A 90 0.95 8.36 15.90
C ILE A 90 1.08 8.42 17.43
N SER A 91 1.00 7.27 18.11
CA SER A 91 1.16 7.16 19.56
C SER A 91 2.49 6.49 19.95
N GLU A 92 2.87 6.64 21.22
CA GLU A 92 4.02 5.97 21.85
C GLU A 92 3.73 4.48 22.09
N CYS A 93 3.37 3.75 21.03
CA CYS A 93 3.15 2.32 21.05
C CYS A 93 4.20 1.58 20.21
N ASP A 94 4.51 0.37 20.63
CA ASP A 94 5.26 -0.55 19.79
C ASP A 94 4.38 -1.05 18.64
N ILE A 95 4.97 -1.06 17.44
CA ILE A 95 4.35 -1.58 16.23
C ILE A 95 5.21 -2.74 15.77
N GLU A 96 4.56 -3.88 15.61
CA GLU A 96 5.11 -5.05 14.96
C GLU A 96 4.42 -5.25 13.63
N PHE A 97 5.18 -5.68 12.63
CA PHE A 97 4.65 -5.94 11.29
C PHE A 97 4.81 -7.42 10.95
N TYR A 98 3.71 -8.02 10.47
CA TYR A 98 3.67 -9.39 10.00
C TYR A 98 3.10 -9.44 8.58
N HIS A 99 3.76 -10.22 7.72
CA HIS A 99 3.29 -10.55 6.38
C HIS A 99 3.60 -12.03 6.12
N ASP A 100 2.72 -12.76 5.45
CA ASP A 100 2.89 -14.20 5.19
C ASP A 100 4.18 -14.48 4.43
N ASN A 101 4.47 -13.69 3.39
CA ASN A 101 5.76 -13.69 2.73
C ASN A 101 6.86 -13.10 3.62
N ILE A 102 7.75 -13.97 4.13
CA ILE A 102 8.86 -13.61 5.01
C ILE A 102 9.84 -12.60 4.37
N ASN A 103 9.97 -12.61 3.05
CA ASN A 103 10.86 -11.68 2.34
C ASN A 103 10.34 -10.25 2.34
N ILE A 104 9.02 -10.06 2.45
CA ILE A 104 8.40 -8.75 2.62
C ILE A 104 8.47 -8.34 4.08
N ARG A 105 8.13 -9.26 4.99
CA ARG A 105 8.18 -9.04 6.44
C ARG A 105 9.54 -8.51 6.90
N ASN A 106 10.62 -9.17 6.46
CA ASN A 106 11.99 -8.83 6.88
C ASN A 106 12.51 -7.52 6.25
N LYS A 107 11.83 -6.96 5.25
CA LYS A 107 12.21 -5.69 4.62
C LYS A 107 11.58 -4.49 5.28
N VAL A 108 10.46 -4.66 6.01
CA VAL A 108 9.81 -3.55 6.73
C VAL A 108 10.54 -3.33 8.04
N SER A 109 11.23 -2.20 8.15
CA SER A 109 12.06 -1.88 9.31
C SER A 109 11.95 -0.41 9.73
N PRO A 110 12.16 -0.08 11.02
CA PRO A 110 12.13 1.30 11.48
C PRO A 110 13.22 2.15 10.82
N VAL A 111 12.86 3.36 10.41
CA VAL A 111 13.77 4.35 9.83
C VAL A 111 13.77 5.65 10.64
N GLY A 112 14.85 6.42 10.48
CA GLY A 112 15.05 7.69 11.18
C GLY A 112 15.39 7.54 12.66
N HIS A 113 15.90 8.62 13.25
CA HIS A 113 16.37 8.62 14.65
C HIS A 113 15.24 8.35 15.65
N ALA A 114 14.05 8.89 15.39
CA ALA A 114 12.87 8.72 16.26
C ALA A 114 12.16 7.37 16.07
N LYS A 115 12.53 6.57 15.05
CA LYS A 115 11.92 5.26 14.74
C LYS A 115 10.38 5.29 14.66
N LYS A 116 9.81 6.44 14.27
CA LYS A 116 8.36 6.63 14.13
C LYS A 116 7.81 6.04 12.83
N ILE A 117 8.66 5.86 11.83
CA ILE A 117 8.27 5.31 10.53
C ILE A 117 8.92 3.94 10.38
N LEU A 118 8.16 2.95 9.96
CA LEU A 118 8.65 1.69 9.43
C LEU A 118 8.39 1.68 7.93
N THR A 119 9.38 1.32 7.12
CA THR A 119 9.18 1.17 5.67
C THR A 119 9.92 -0.05 5.14
N GLY A 120 9.39 -0.63 4.07
CA GLY A 120 10.04 -1.67 3.30
C GLY A 120 9.57 -1.69 1.86
N CYS A 121 10.51 -1.77 0.93
CA CYS A 121 10.24 -1.86 -0.50
C CYS A 121 10.39 -3.30 -0.98
N LYS A 122 9.37 -3.82 -1.63
CA LYS A 122 9.47 -5.08 -2.37
C LYS A 122 9.93 -4.76 -3.79
N PHE A 123 11.16 -5.14 -4.12
CA PHE A 123 11.68 -5.10 -5.48
C PHE A 123 11.58 -6.48 -6.14
N HIS A 124 11.16 -6.53 -7.39
CA HIS A 124 11.41 -7.64 -8.29
C HIS A 124 12.92 -7.64 -8.63
N GLN A 125 13.61 -8.74 -8.35
CA GLN A 125 14.99 -8.99 -8.78
C GLN A 125 14.98 -9.79 -10.07
#